data_AF-A0A1F8TNT2-F1
#
_entry.id   AF-A0A1F8TNT2-F1
#
_cell.length_a   1.000
_cell.length_b   1.000
_cell.length_c   1.000
_cell.angle_alpha   90.00
_cell.angle_beta   90.00
_cell.angle_gamma   90.00
#
_symmetry.space_group_name_H-M   'P 1'
#
loop_
_entity.id
_entity.type
_entity.pdbx_description
1 polymer ?
#
loop_
_entity_poly.entity_id
_entity_poly.type
_entity_poly.pdbx_seq_one_letter_code
_entity_poly.pdbx_strand_id
1 'polypeptide(L)' 'MVTLSALKNAQFVVDASGKQAAVQVSMDDWRKLLDYFEELEDRVIVKQLLSRLKAGPEKSGALDWQETRDQW' A
#
# COMPACT_ATOMS: atom_id res chain seq x y z
N MET A 1 0.70 4.66 -8.39
CA MET A 1 1.75 3.63 -8.29
C MET A 1 3.03 4.32 -7.88
N VAL A 2 3.22 4.39 -6.57
CA VAL A 2 4.47 4.87 -5.99
C VAL A 2 5.56 3.83 -6.27
N THR A 3 6.78 4.26 -6.56
CA THR A 3 7.94 3.38 -6.70
C THR A 3 9.07 3.91 -5.82
N LEU A 4 9.91 3.02 -5.27
CA LEU A 4 11.01 3.41 -4.38
C LEU A 4 12.01 4.40 -5.01
N SER A 5 12.09 4.43 -6.35
CA SER A 5 12.84 5.43 -7.12
C SER A 5 12.36 6.88 -6.92
N ALA A 6 11.19 7.09 -6.31
CA ALA A 6 10.68 8.40 -5.94
C ALA A 6 11.38 9.00 -4.69
N LEU A 7 12.10 8.20 -3.91
CA LEU A 7 12.80 8.62 -2.69
C LEU A 7 14.17 9.18 -3.05
N LYS A 8 14.24 10.47 -3.40
CA LYS A 8 15.48 11.08 -3.90
C LYS A 8 16.44 11.58 -2.81
N ASN A 9 15.97 11.73 -1.58
CA ASN A 9 16.70 12.44 -0.50
C ASN A 9 16.79 11.60 0.79
N ALA A 10 17.21 10.35 0.70
CA ALA A 10 17.51 9.53 1.87
C ALA A 10 18.93 9.77 2.38
N GLN A 11 19.09 9.93 3.68
CA GLN A 11 20.38 10.08 4.37
C GLN A 11 20.54 8.99 5.42
N PHE A 12 21.78 8.57 5.68
CA PHE A 12 22.06 7.60 6.73
C PHE A 12 22.53 8.29 8.00
N VAL A 13 21.95 7.91 9.13
CA VAL A 13 22.44 8.29 10.46
C VAL A 13 23.39 7.19 10.93
N VAL A 14 24.59 7.58 11.34
CA VAL A 14 25.62 6.67 11.86
C VAL A 14 25.69 6.74 13.39
N ASP A 15 25.91 5.59 14.02
CA ASP A 15 26.12 5.49 15.46
C ASP A 15 27.56 5.86 15.87
N ALA A 16 27.82 5.85 17.18
CA ALA A 16 29.13 6.14 17.75
C ALA A 16 30.23 5.13 17.34
N SER A 17 29.87 3.96 16.82
CA SER A 17 30.81 2.95 16.28
C SER A 17 31.07 3.13 14.78
N GLY A 18 30.44 4.14 14.15
CA GLY A 18 30.53 4.41 12.71
C GLY A 18 29.64 3.49 11.86
N LYS A 19 28.71 2.75 12.46
CA LYS A 19 27.77 1.87 11.74
C LYS A 19 26.47 2.61 11.44
N GLN A 20 25.84 2.26 10.32
CA GLN A 20 24.51 2.80 9.98
C GLN A 20 23.48 2.31 10.98
N ALA A 21 22.77 3.25 11.62
CA ALA A 21 21.78 2.96 12.65
C ALA A 21 20.36 3.35 12.24
N ALA A 22 20.21 4.34 11.36
CA ALA A 22 18.90 4.74 10.85
C ALA A 22 19.01 5.37 9.44
N VAL A 23 17.86 5.52 8.80
CA VAL A 23 17.70 6.29 7.57
C VAL A 23 16.79 7.47 7.87
N GLN A 24 17.27 8.67 7.58
CA GLN A 24 16.48 9.90 7.62
C GLN A 24 15.95 10.21 6.23
N VAL A 25 14.64 10.49 6.15
CA VAL A 25 13.95 10.92 4.94
C VAL A 25 13.10 12.15 5.24
N SER A 26 12.65 12.86 4.20
CA SER A 26 11.62 13.89 4.35
C SER A 26 10.28 13.27 4.77
N MET A 27 9.41 14.04 5.42
CA MET A 27 8.07 13.56 5.78
C MET A 27 7.22 13.19 4.55
N ASP A 28 7.39 13.90 3.45
CA ASP A 28 6.70 13.57 2.19
C ASP A 28 7.18 12.24 1.61
N ASP A 29 8.47 11.95 1.70
CA ASP A 29 9.03 10.69 1.25
C ASP A 29 8.66 9.53 2.19
N TRP A 30 8.56 9.79 3.50
CA TRP A 30 8.02 8.83 4.47
C TRP A 30 6.57 8.46 4.14
N ARG A 31 5.71 9.43 3.86
CA ARG A 31 4.31 9.16 3.46
C ARG A 31 4.24 8.32 2.19
N LYS A 32 5.02 8.66 1.17
CA LYS A 32 5.10 7.85 -0.07
C LYS A 32 5.55 6.41 0.21
N LEU A 33 6.48 6.21 1.15
CA LEU A 33 6.94 4.87 1.51
C LEU A 33 5.81 4.06 2.16
N LEU A 34 5.03 4.68 3.05
CA LEU A 34 3.86 4.04 3.65
C LEU A 34 2.80 3.69 2.60
N ASP A 35 2.42 4.64 1.75
CA ASP A 35 1.47 4.42 0.66
C ASP A 35 1.93 3.26 -0.26
N TYR A 36 3.24 3.16 -0.51
CA TYR A 36 3.80 2.07 -1.31
C TYR A 36 3.67 0.70 -0.63
N PHE A 37 3.88 0.61 0.68
CA PHE A 37 3.68 -0.64 1.42
C PHE A 37 2.22 -1.06 1.43
N GLU A 38 1.30 -0.12 1.65
CA GLU A 38 -0.15 -0.36 1.56
C GLU A 38 -0.53 -0.87 0.16
N GLU A 39 -0.04 -0.22 -0.92
CA GLU A 39 -0.25 -0.69 -2.30
C GLU A 39 0.27 -2.13 -2.54
N LEU A 40 1.34 -2.55 -1.86
CA LEU A 40 1.89 -3.90 -1.99
C LEU A 40 1.02 -4.94 -1.26
N GLU A 41 0.56 -4.60 -0.06
CA GLU A 41 -0.34 -5.44 0.73
C GLU A 41 -1.69 -5.62 0.03
N ASP A 42 -2.29 -4.52 -0.44
CA ASP A 42 -3.54 -4.53 -1.18
C ASP A 42 -3.46 -5.37 -2.45
N ARG A 43 -2.33 -5.34 -3.16
CA ARG A 43 -2.12 -6.19 -4.35
C ARG A 43 -2.22 -7.67 -4.04
N VAL A 44 -1.80 -8.11 -2.86
CA VAL A 44 -1.94 -9.52 -2.45
C VAL A 44 -3.41 -9.87 -2.28
N ILE A 45 -4.17 -9.01 -1.60
CA ILE A 45 -5.62 -9.18 -1.39
C ILE A 45 -6.36 -9.19 -2.73
N VAL A 46 -6.08 -8.22 -3.59
CA VAL A 46 -6.68 -8.14 -4.93
C VAL A 46 -6.38 -9.40 -5.74
N LYS A 47 -5.14 -9.92 -5.73
CA LYS A 47 -4.80 -11.16 -6.44
C LYS A 47 -5.58 -12.37 -5.92
N GLN A 48 -5.76 -12.48 -4.60
CA GLN A 48 -6.56 -13.55 -3.99
C GLN A 48 -8.03 -13.46 -4.39
N LEU A 49 -8.59 -12.24 -4.45
CA LEU A 49 -9.99 -12.00 -4.79
C LEU A 49 -10.25 -12.02 -6.30
N LEU A 50 -9.23 -11.84 -7.14
CA LEU A 50 -9.39 -11.67 -8.59
C LEU A 50 -10.10 -12.86 -9.25
N SER A 51 -9.81 -14.09 -8.81
CA SER A 51 -10.46 -15.30 -9.34
C SER A 51 -11.95 -15.31 -9.05
N ARG A 52 -12.34 -14.91 -7.83
CA ARG A 52 -13.73 -14.77 -7.38
C ARG A 52 -14.44 -13.61 -8.11
N LEU A 53 -13.79 -12.46 -8.25
CA LEU A 53 -14.34 -11.30 -8.95
C LEU A 53 -14.61 -11.60 -10.44
N LYS A 54 -13.75 -12.39 -11.09
CA LYS A 54 -13.95 -12.82 -12.49
C LYS A 54 -15.16 -13.74 -12.69
N ALA A 55 -15.70 -14.34 -11.63
CA ALA A 55 -16.88 -15.19 -11.71
C ALA A 55 -18.19 -14.41 -11.89
N GLY A 56 -18.13 -13.07 -11.86
CA GLY A 56 -19.28 -12.17 -11.98
C GLY A 56 -19.80 -11.69 -10.61
N PRO A 57 -20.56 -10.58 -10.59
CA PRO A 57 -20.95 -9.88 -9.36
C PRO A 57 -21.65 -10.78 -8.35
N GLU A 58 -22.63 -11.59 -8.77
CA GLU A 58 -23.38 -12.52 -7.93
C GLU A 58 -22.48 -13.57 -7.26
N LYS A 59 -21.66 -14.29 -8.06
CA LYS A 59 -20.73 -15.32 -7.55
C LYS A 59 -19.58 -14.75 -6.75
N SER A 60 -19.27 -13.47 -6.96
CA SER A 60 -18.29 -12.75 -6.19
C SER A 60 -18.82 -12.21 -4.86
N GLY A 61 -20.11 -12.39 -4.56
CA GLY A 61 -20.76 -11.84 -3.37
C GLY A 61 -20.74 -10.31 -3.34
N ALA A 62 -20.75 -9.66 -4.51
CA ALA A 62 -20.94 -8.23 -4.60
C ALA A 62 -22.36 -7.88 -4.13
N LEU A 63 -22.50 -6.78 -3.41
CA LEU A 63 -23.78 -6.27 -2.96
C LEU A 63 -24.34 -5.30 -4.01
N ASP A 64 -25.65 -5.32 -4.22
CA ASP A 64 -26.31 -4.27 -5.00
C ASP A 64 -26.27 -2.96 -4.21
N TRP A 65 -25.66 -1.94 -4.82
CA TRP A 65 -25.53 -0.63 -4.21
C TRP A 65 -26.89 0.04 -3.96
N GLN A 66 -27.86 -0.12 -4.87
CA GLN A 66 -29.19 0.48 -4.69
C GLN A 66 -29.91 -0.13 -3.47
N GLU A 67 -29.68 -1.41 -3.20
CA GLU A 67 -30.30 -2.12 -2.08
C GLU A 67 -29.59 -1.89 -0.74
N THR A 68 -28.29 -1.56 -0.75
CA THR A 68 -27.45 -1.53 0.47
C THR A 68 -26.99 -0.14 0.91
N ARG A 69 -27.22 0.90 0.12
CA ARG A 69 -26.77 2.28 0.43
C ARG A 69 -27.28 2.82 1.77
N ASP A 70 -28.45 2.40 2.22
CA ASP A 70 -29.06 2.91 3.46
C ASP A 70 -28.46 2.27 4.73
N GLN A 71 -27.52 1.33 4.58
CA GLN A 71 -26.81 0.63 5.67
C GLN A 71 -25.37 1.13 5.89
N TRP A 72 -24.91 2.10 5.10
CA TRP A 72 -23.58 2.71 5.15
C TRP A 72 -23.64 4.13 5.70
#